data_AF-A0A7W1SV65-F1
#
_entry.id   AF-A0A7W1SV65-F1
#
_cell.length_a   1.000
_cell.length_b   1.000
_cell.length_c   1.000
_cell.angle_alpha   90.00
_cell.angle_beta   90.00
_cell.angle_gamma   90.00
#
_symmetry.space_group_name_H-M   'P 1'
#
loop_
_entity.id
_entity.type
_entity.pdbx_description
1 polymer ?
#
loop_
_entity_poly.entity_id
_entity_poly.type
_entity_poly.pdbx_seq_one_letter_code
_entity_poly.pdbx_strand_id
1 'polypeptide(L)' 'VQGNPTLITQQATTQVLVTDGGTVVIGGVIQTQNSVNVQQVPLLGDVPVLGNLFKHRSVTTSNQELIFFITPRVQQT' A
#
# COMPACT_ATOMS: atom_id res chain seq x y z
N VAL A 1 -21.96 3.53 17.53
CA VAL A 1 -20.61 3.78 16.97
C VAL A 1 -20.77 4.60 15.71
N GLN A 2 -20.56 5.91 15.80
CA GLN A 2 -20.93 6.88 14.76
C GLN A 2 -20.02 6.76 13.53
N GLY A 3 -20.64 6.60 12.36
CA GLY A 3 -19.99 6.47 11.05
C GLY A 3 -19.37 7.79 10.59
N ASN A 4 -18.14 8.06 11.03
CA ASN A 4 -17.29 9.06 10.39
C ASN A 4 -16.61 8.40 9.18
N PRO A 5 -16.74 8.93 7.95
CA PRO A 5 -16.09 8.34 6.79
C PRO A 5 -14.56 8.44 6.96
N THR A 6 -13.88 7.31 6.87
CA THR A 6 -12.41 7.27 6.83
C THR A 6 -11.97 7.83 5.48
N LEU A 7 -11.52 9.09 5.45
CA LEU A 7 -10.91 9.70 4.27
C LEU A 7 -9.47 9.19 4.16
N ILE A 8 -9.24 8.17 3.33
CA ILE A 8 -7.89 7.74 2.96
C ILE A 8 -7.36 8.72 1.92
N THR A 9 -6.61 9.73 2.36
CA THR A 9 -5.99 10.72 1.48
C THR A 9 -4.54 10.35 1.20
N GLN A 10 -4.18 10.22 -0.08
CA GLN A 10 -2.80 10.03 -0.54
C GLN A 10 -2.37 11.32 -1.24
N GLN A 11 -1.39 12.05 -0.69
CA GLN A 11 -0.91 13.32 -1.24
C GLN A 11 0.62 13.31 -1.35
N ALA A 12 1.14 13.78 -2.48
CA ALA A 12 2.56 13.93 -2.73
C ALA A 12 2.83 15.32 -3.35
N THR A 13 3.83 16.04 -2.84
CA THR A 13 4.23 17.37 -3.33
C THR A 13 5.62 17.26 -3.95
N THR A 14 5.72 17.51 -5.25
CA THR A 14 7.01 17.43 -5.98
C THR A 14 7.15 18.65 -6.90
N GLN A 15 8.38 19.07 -7.17
CA GLN A 15 8.69 20.15 -8.11
C GLN A 15 9.49 19.57 -9.27
N VAL A 16 9.06 19.84 -10.50
CA VAL A 16 9.69 19.28 -11.70
C VAL A 16 9.74 20.32 -12.80
N LEU A 17 10.88 20.42 -13.50
CA LEU A 17 11.08 21.29 -14.65
C LEU A 17 10.81 20.50 -15.94
N VAL A 18 9.90 20.99 -16.77
CA VAL A 18 9.42 20.31 -17.98
C VAL A 18 9.14 21.32 -19.09
N THR A 19 9.40 20.93 -20.33
CA THR A 19 9.11 21.74 -21.51
C THR A 19 7.63 21.66 -21.89
N ASP A 20 7.12 22.67 -22.60
CA ASP A 20 5.75 22.65 -23.12
C ASP A 20 5.48 21.38 -23.95
N GLY A 21 4.38 20.67 -23.66
CA GLY A 21 4.00 19.42 -24.31
C GLY A 21 4.84 18.19 -23.94
N GLY A 22 5.86 18.31 -23.09
CA GLY A 22 6.65 17.18 -22.61
C GLY A 22 5.92 16.39 -21.52
N THR A 23 5.87 15.06 -21.59
CA THR A 23 5.32 14.24 -20.50
C THR A 23 6.39 13.96 -19.45
N VAL A 24 6.11 14.27 -18.19
CA VAL A 24 6.93 13.88 -17.04
C VAL A 24 6.24 12.79 -16.24
N VAL A 25 7.02 11.77 -15.88
CA VAL A 25 6.66 10.76 -14.90
C VAL A 25 7.14 11.25 -13.55
N ILE A 26 6.20 11.70 -12.72
CA ILE A 26 6.48 12.02 -11.33
C ILE A 26 6.34 10.70 -10.60
N GLY A 27 7.45 10.20 -10.05
CA GLY A 27 7.49 8.91 -9.36
C GLY A 27 6.34 8.72 -8.37
N GLY A 28 6.00 7.46 -8.14
CA GLY A 28 4.81 7.04 -7.44
C GLY A 28 4.88 6.95 -5.91
N VAL A 29 3.76 6.62 -5.29
CA VAL A 29 3.72 6.06 -3.93
C VAL A 29 3.66 4.54 -4.06
N ILE A 30 4.67 3.85 -3.50
CA ILE A 30 4.70 2.39 -3.41
C ILE A 30 4.26 2.02 -2.00
N GLN A 31 3.13 1.32 -1.87
CA GLN A 31 2.64 0.83 -0.60
C GLN A 31 2.67 -0.70 -0.59
N THR A 32 3.47 -1.26 0.32
CA THR A 32 3.49 -2.70 0.59
C THR A 32 2.90 -2.95 1.97
N GLN A 33 1.83 -3.73 2.02
CA GLN A 33 1.18 -4.13 3.26
C GLN A 33 1.35 -5.63 3.48
N ASN A 34 2.04 -5.98 4.58
CA ASN A 34 2.25 -7.36 5.01
C ASN A 34 1.37 -7.64 6.23
N SER A 35 0.50 -8.63 6.12
CA SER A 35 -0.35 -9.10 7.21
C SER A 35 -0.04 -10.55 7.53
N VAL A 36 0.29 -10.82 8.79
CA VAL A 36 0.50 -12.18 9.29
C VAL A 36 -0.61 -12.49 10.27
N ASN A 37 -1.44 -13.48 9.93
CA ASN A 37 -2.50 -13.97 10.79
C ASN A 37 -2.13 -15.37 11.28
N VAL A 38 -2.10 -15.56 12.60
CA VAL A 38 -1.84 -16.87 13.21
C VAL A 38 -3.06 -17.26 14.03
N GLN A 39 -3.74 -18.30 13.57
CA GLN A 39 -4.83 -18.95 14.28
C GLN A 39 -4.30 -20.21 14.93
N GLN A 40 -4.62 -20.42 16.20
CA GLN A 40 -4.10 -21.56 16.94
C GLN A 40 -5.13 -22.09 17.93
N VAL A 41 -5.08 -23.40 18.16
CA VAL A 41 -5.85 -24.03 19.24
C VAL A 41 -5.22 -23.64 20.59
N PRO A 42 -5.98 -23.08 21.55
CA PRO A 42 -5.46 -22.78 22.89
C PRO A 42 -4.84 -24.02 23.54
N LEU A 43 -3.75 -23.84 24.31
CA LEU A 43 -2.93 -24.89 24.93
C LEU A 43 -2.11 -25.76 23.95
N LEU A 44 -2.74 -26.32 22.91
CA LEU A 44 -2.07 -27.25 21.98
C LEU A 44 -1.15 -26.55 20.97
N GLY A 45 -1.42 -25.29 20.64
CA GLY A 45 -0.58 -24.51 19.73
C GLY A 45 0.84 -24.32 20.25
N ASP A 46 1.05 -24.24 21.56
CA ASP A 46 2.35 -23.89 22.16
C ASP A 46 3.18 -25.12 22.57
N VAL A 47 2.71 -26.32 22.25
CA VAL A 47 3.45 -27.56 22.51
C VAL A 47 4.76 -27.58 21.69
N PRO A 48 5.93 -27.73 22.33
CA PRO A 48 7.19 -27.88 21.63
C PRO A 48 7.12 -29.08 20.67
N VAL A 49 7.77 -28.99 19.51
CA VAL A 49 7.81 -30.05 18.46
C VAL A 49 6.48 -30.27 17.71
N LEU A 50 5.32 -30.30 18.39
CA LEU A 50 4.03 -30.67 17.80
C LEU A 50 3.07 -29.49 17.54
N GLY A 51 3.32 -28.32 18.12
CA GLY A 51 2.41 -27.18 18.07
C GLY A 51 2.07 -26.67 16.66
N ASN A 52 2.94 -26.92 15.67
CA ASN A 52 2.70 -26.52 14.27
C ASN A 52 1.54 -27.30 13.60
N LEU A 53 1.16 -28.47 14.12
CA LEU A 53 -0.01 -29.23 13.64
C LEU A 53 -1.34 -28.59 14.07
N PHE A 54 -1.31 -27.75 15.11
CA PHE A 54 -2.48 -27.09 15.71
C PHE A 54 -2.46 -25.56 15.50
N LYS A 55 -1.60 -25.10 14.59
CA LYS A 55 -1.43 -23.70 14.18
C LYS A 55 -1.72 -23.58 12.69
N HIS A 56 -2.49 -22.57 12.32
CA HIS A 56 -2.66 -22.14 10.94
C HIS A 56 -2.07 -20.73 10.79
N ARG A 57 -1.07 -20.59 9.92
CA ARG A 57 -0.47 -19.30 9.58
C ARG A 57 -0.92 -18.90 8.18
N SER A 58 -1.57 -17.74 8.09
CA SER A 58 -1.85 -17.09 6.83
C SER A 58 -0.96 -15.85 6.69
N VAL A 59 -0.27 -15.74 5.56
CA VAL A 59 0.55 -14.59 5.21
C VAL A 59 -0.07 -13.95 3.97
N THR A 60 -0.51 -12.71 4.11
CA THR A 60 -1.09 -11.93 3.02
C THR A 60 -0.19 -10.74 2.74
N THR A 61 0.29 -10.64 1.50
CA THR A 61 1.04 -9.49 1.00
C THR A 61 0.19 -8.76 -0.03
N SER A 62 -0.02 -7.47 0.17
CA SER A 62 -0.70 -6.58 -0.78
C SER A 62 0.29 -5.50 -1.23
N ASN A 63 0.45 -5.36 -2.55
CA ASN A 63 1.28 -4.34 -3.16
C ASN A 63 0.39 -3.39 -3.95
N GLN A 64 0.52 -2.10 -3.71
CA GLN A 64 -0.18 -1.05 -4.42
C GLN A 64 0.85 -0.04 -4.95
N GLU A 65 0.84 0.15 -6.28
CA GLU A 65 1.72 1.07 -6.98
C GLU A 65 0.86 2.16 -7.63
N LEU A 66 1.10 3.41 -7.23
CA LEU A 66 0.40 4.56 -7.80
C LEU A 66 1.38 5.39 -8.61
N ILE A 67 1.13 5.60 -9.91
CA ILE A 67 2.00 6.36 -10.81
C ILE A 67 1.25 7.58 -11.34
N PHE A 68 1.90 8.74 -11.37
CA PHE A 68 1.33 10.00 -11.87
C PHE A 68 2.04 10.46 -13.15
N PHE A 69 1.25 10.75 -14.18
CA PHE A 69 1.72 11.32 -15.45
C PHE A 69 1.20 12.75 -15.58
N ILE A 70 2.09 13.69 -15.87
CA ILE A 70 1.72 15.09 -16.10
C ILE A 70 2.30 15.56 -17.43
N THR A 71 1.45 16.15 -18.26
CA THR A 71 1.83 16.81 -19.51
C THR A 71 1.33 18.25 -19.45
N PRO A 72 2.21 19.25 -19.25
CA PRO A 72 1.82 20.65 -19.23
C PRO A 72 1.53 21.14 -20.64
N ARG A 73 0.63 22.13 -20.76
CA ARG A 73 0.37 22.84 -22.01
C ARG A 73 0.35 24.35 -21.74
N VAL A 74 1.26 25.08 -22.36
CA VAL A 74 1.36 26.54 -22.27
C VAL A 74 0.39 27.13 -23.30
N GLN A 75 -0.64 27.83 -22.84
CA GLN A 75 -1.47 28.67 -23.72
C GLN A 75 -0.89 30.08 -23.69
N GLN A 76 -0.34 30.53 -24.82
CA GLN A 76 0.03 31.94 -24.99
C GLN A 76 -1.26 32.73 -25.23
N THR A 77 -1.64 33.57 -24.27
CA THR A 77 -2.78 34.50 -24.42
C THR A 77 -2.23 35.90 -24.70
#